data_AF-A0A645JFG8-F1
#
_entry.id   AF-A0A645JFG8-F1
#
_cell.length_a   1.000
_cell.length_b   1.000
_cell.length_c   1.000
_cell.angle_alpha   90.00
_cell.angle_beta   90.00
_cell.angle_gamma   90.00
#
_symmetry.space_group_name_H-M   'P 1'
#
loop_
_entity.id
_entity.type
_entity.pdbx_description
1 polymer ?
#
loop_
_entity_poly.entity_id
_entity_poly.type
_entity_poly.pdbx_seq_one_letter_code
_entity_poly.pdbx_strand_id
1 'polypeptide(L)'
;MEITFLKTENNELLHLTNLLEKEMSPHNLTKFHKGSLRNGQRIDFDGSVVIIGDVNPGAELKATGNIIVLGQLKGMAHAGCQGMSDAFIAAVYMAPVQLRIGDIITRFPDENKRGIKSPEYAFVQEGQIFVMALS
;
A
#
# COMPACT_ATOMS: atom_id res chain seq x y z
N MET A 1 25.37 26.47 -15.74
CA MET A 1 26.05 25.69 -14.68
C MET A 1 25.14 24.52 -14.38
N GLU A 2 25.51 23.32 -14.80
CA GLU A 2 24.81 22.10 -14.39
C GLU A 2 25.41 21.63 -13.06
N ILE A 3 24.55 21.38 -12.09
CA ILE A 3 24.95 20.76 -10.83
C ILE A 3 24.82 19.26 -11.05
N THR A 4 25.93 18.53 -10.93
CA THR A 4 25.98 17.08 -11.15
C THR A 4 26.16 16.28 -9.86
N PHE A 5 26.61 16.96 -8.79
CA PHE A 5 26.91 16.36 -7.50
C PHE A 5 26.35 17.19 -6.34
N LEU A 6 25.89 16.52 -5.30
CA LEU A 6 25.56 17.09 -4.00
C LEU A 6 26.55 16.59 -2.95
N LYS A 7 26.91 17.45 -2.00
CA LYS A 7 27.76 17.07 -0.87
C LYS A 7 26.86 16.83 0.35
N THR A 8 26.99 15.66 0.98
CA THR A 8 26.23 15.32 2.19
C THR A 8 26.83 16.00 3.42
N GLU A 9 26.10 15.95 4.55
CA GLU A 9 26.59 16.42 5.86
C GLU A 9 27.86 15.68 6.31
N ASN A 10 28.04 14.43 5.87
CA ASN A 10 29.24 13.62 6.11
C ASN A 10 30.37 13.89 5.10
N ASN A 11 30.27 14.95 4.30
CA ASN A 11 31.25 15.35 3.29
C ASN A 11 31.39 14.38 2.09
N GLU A 12 30.46 13.44 1.93
CA GLU A 12 30.44 12.52 0.79
C GLU A 12 29.84 13.20 -0.45
N LEU A 13 30.35 12.84 -1.64
CA LEU A 13 29.82 13.32 -2.91
C LEU A 13 28.81 12.31 -3.47
N LEU A 14 27.55 12.70 -3.58
CA LEU A 14 26.50 11.93 -4.25
C LEU A 14 26.25 12.47 -5.65
N HIS A 15 26.27 11.58 -6.65
CA HIS A 15 25.88 11.93 -8.01
C HIS A 15 24.37 12.13 -8.07
N LEU A 16 23.91 13.26 -8.63
CA LEU A 16 22.49 13.64 -8.67
C LEU A 16 21.64 12.60 -9.42
N THR A 17 22.15 12.01 -10.49
CA THR A 17 21.43 10.95 -11.23
C THR A 17 21.16 9.72 -10.36
N ASN A 18 22.12 9.28 -9.56
CA ASN A 18 21.96 8.10 -8.71
C ASN A 18 20.94 8.36 -7.59
N LEU A 19 20.92 9.59 -7.06
CA LEU A 19 19.91 10.00 -6.10
C LEU A 19 18.52 10.04 -6.75
N LEU A 20 18.40 10.63 -7.93
CA LEU A 20 17.14 10.69 -8.68
C LEU A 20 16.64 9.28 -9.05
N GLU A 21 17.50 8.39 -9.52
CA GLU A 21 17.13 6.99 -9.83
C GLU A 21 16.64 6.25 -8.59
N LYS A 22 17.28 6.46 -7.44
CA LYS A 22 16.85 5.88 -6.16
C LYS A 22 15.50 6.44 -5.73
N GLU A 23 15.33 7.75 -5.71
CA GLU A 23 14.09 8.43 -5.29
C GLU A 23 12.93 8.17 -6.27
N MET A 24 13.22 7.99 -7.56
CA MET A 24 12.24 7.68 -8.60
C MET A 24 12.05 6.17 -8.81
N SER A 25 12.65 5.32 -7.96
CA SER A 25 12.34 3.90 -8.00
C SER A 25 10.83 3.71 -7.84
N PRO A 26 10.18 2.80 -8.60
CA PRO A 26 8.72 2.76 -8.64
C PRO A 26 8.07 2.61 -7.26
N HIS A 27 8.70 1.83 -6.37
CA HIS A 27 8.31 1.64 -4.98
C HIS A 27 8.19 2.95 -4.16
N ASN A 28 8.92 4.00 -4.53
CA ASN A 28 8.88 5.32 -3.88
C ASN A 28 7.82 6.26 -4.47
N LEU A 29 7.25 5.93 -5.63
CA LEU A 29 6.15 6.69 -6.22
C LEU A 29 4.85 6.38 -5.49
N THR A 30 4.01 7.39 -5.28
CA THR A 30 2.69 7.21 -4.66
C THR A 30 1.59 7.84 -5.49
N LYS A 31 0.58 7.04 -5.82
CA LYS A 31 -0.64 7.53 -6.48
C LYS A 31 -1.72 7.81 -5.46
N PHE A 32 -2.23 9.03 -5.46
CA PHE A 32 -3.41 9.42 -4.70
C PHE A 32 -4.65 9.31 -5.58
N HIS A 33 -5.67 8.61 -5.12
CA HIS A 33 -6.97 8.55 -5.77
C HIS A 33 -8.03 9.14 -4.83
N LYS A 34 -8.68 10.21 -5.27
CA LYS A 34 -9.80 10.83 -4.54
C LYS A 34 -11.11 10.20 -4.99
N GLY A 35 -11.84 9.61 -4.05
CA GLY A 35 -13.12 8.94 -4.30
C GLY A 35 -13.09 7.45 -3.97
N SER A 36 -14.28 6.88 -3.84
CA SER A 36 -14.44 5.45 -3.55
C SER A 36 -14.38 4.62 -4.82
N LEU A 37 -13.72 3.46 -4.74
CA LEU A 37 -13.78 2.44 -5.76
C LEU A 37 -15.04 1.60 -5.63
N ARG A 38 -15.68 1.32 -6.76
CA ARG A 38 -16.93 0.60 -6.90
C ARG A 38 -16.71 -0.73 -7.64
N ASN A 39 -17.73 -1.58 -7.64
CA ASN A 39 -17.70 -2.87 -8.31
C ASN A 39 -17.22 -2.74 -9.77
N GLY A 40 -16.26 -3.59 -10.15
CA GLY A 40 -15.64 -3.63 -11.47
C GLY A 40 -14.50 -2.61 -11.67
N GLN A 41 -14.29 -1.68 -10.74
CA GLN A 41 -13.18 -0.73 -10.83
C GLN A 41 -11.89 -1.33 -10.30
N ARG A 42 -10.79 -1.05 -11.02
CA ARG A 42 -9.46 -1.51 -10.67
C ARG A 42 -8.45 -0.38 -10.72
N ILE A 43 -7.58 -0.32 -9.72
CA ILE A 43 -6.33 0.44 -9.77
C ILE A 43 -5.17 -0.55 -9.77
N ASP A 44 -4.33 -0.47 -10.79
CA ASP A 44 -3.03 -1.13 -10.89
C ASP A 44 -1.97 -0.04 -10.96
N PHE A 45 -1.01 -0.03 -10.05
CA PHE A 45 -0.01 1.03 -9.95
C PHE A 45 1.36 0.48 -9.57
N ASP A 46 2.38 0.91 -10.30
CA ASP A 46 3.77 0.63 -9.98
C ASP A 46 4.28 1.67 -8.97
N GLY A 47 4.18 1.31 -7.70
CA GLY A 47 4.44 2.11 -6.52
C GLY A 47 3.40 1.88 -5.45
N SER A 48 3.25 2.84 -4.54
CA SER A 48 2.26 2.82 -3.47
C SER A 48 0.96 3.52 -3.86
N VAL A 49 -0.17 3.13 -3.27
CA VAL A 49 -1.49 3.72 -3.56
C VAL A 49 -2.13 4.24 -2.28
N VAL A 50 -2.64 5.46 -2.32
CA VAL A 50 -3.48 6.05 -1.28
C VAL A 50 -4.87 6.32 -1.84
N ILE A 51 -5.89 5.72 -1.22
CA ILE A 51 -7.30 5.96 -1.54
C ILE A 51 -7.89 6.91 -0.50
N ILE A 52 -8.45 8.02 -0.95
CA ILE A 52 -9.25 8.95 -0.15
C ILE A 52 -10.72 8.60 -0.34
N GLY A 53 -11.16 7.52 0.31
CA GLY A 53 -12.49 6.93 0.12
C GLY A 53 -12.54 5.44 0.46
N ASP A 54 -13.66 4.80 0.09
CA ASP A 54 -13.89 3.38 0.34
C ASP A 54 -13.46 2.52 -0.86
N VAL A 55 -13.08 1.28 -0.60
CA VAL A 55 -12.87 0.24 -1.61
C VAL A 55 -13.98 -0.78 -1.44
N ASN A 56 -15.00 -0.73 -2.29
CA ASN A 56 -16.19 -1.55 -2.12
C ASN A 56 -16.02 -2.98 -2.67
N PRO A 57 -16.89 -3.93 -2.30
CA PRO A 57 -16.86 -5.27 -2.88
C PRO A 57 -16.89 -5.26 -4.42
N GLY A 58 -16.08 -6.12 -5.03
CA GLY A 58 -15.89 -6.17 -6.48
C GLY A 58 -14.94 -5.11 -7.05
N ALA A 59 -14.39 -4.21 -6.22
CA ALA A 59 -13.27 -3.36 -6.61
C ALA A 59 -11.92 -4.03 -6.29
N GLU A 60 -10.89 -3.69 -7.07
CA GLU A 60 -9.53 -4.24 -6.92
C GLU A 60 -8.48 -3.13 -6.80
N LEU A 61 -7.61 -3.25 -5.80
CA LEU A 61 -6.38 -2.47 -5.66
C LEU A 61 -5.18 -3.38 -5.82
N LYS A 62 -4.25 -3.01 -6.72
CA LYS A 62 -2.97 -3.67 -6.89
C LYS A 62 -1.85 -2.64 -6.93
N ALA A 63 -0.83 -2.85 -6.10
CA ALA A 63 0.29 -1.95 -5.93
C ALA A 63 1.59 -2.76 -5.80
N THR A 64 2.66 -2.33 -6.46
CA THR A 64 4.00 -2.93 -6.25
C THR A 64 4.60 -2.52 -4.90
N GLY A 65 4.14 -1.40 -4.34
CA GLY A 65 4.45 -0.93 -2.98
C GLY A 65 3.29 -1.12 -2.00
N ASN A 66 3.11 -0.13 -1.12
CA ASN A 66 2.14 -0.14 -0.03
C ASN A 66 0.74 0.30 -0.48
N ILE A 67 -0.29 -0.05 0.29
CA ILE A 67 -1.66 0.44 0.07
C ILE A 67 -2.19 1.08 1.35
N ILE A 68 -2.74 2.29 1.24
CA ILE A 68 -3.43 2.98 2.33
C ILE A 68 -4.84 3.34 1.85
N VAL A 69 -5.85 2.90 2.60
CA VAL A 69 -7.25 3.23 2.34
C VAL A 69 -7.75 4.10 3.49
N LEU A 70 -7.89 5.40 3.25
CA LEU A 70 -8.50 6.34 4.19
C LEU A 70 -10.04 6.20 4.14
N GLY A 71 -10.53 5.01 4.50
CA GLY A 71 -11.92 4.60 4.46
C GLY A 71 -12.06 3.10 4.75
N GLN A 72 -13.15 2.51 4.27
CA GLN A 72 -13.44 1.08 4.43
C GLN A 72 -12.84 0.27 3.29
N LEU A 73 -12.01 -0.71 3.61
CA LEU A 73 -11.49 -1.69 2.66
C LEU A 73 -12.37 -2.96 2.72
N LYS A 74 -13.27 -3.11 1.74
CA LYS A 74 -14.20 -4.24 1.57
C LYS A 74 -13.95 -5.06 0.30
N GLY A 75 -13.33 -4.46 -0.71
CA GLY A 75 -12.92 -5.13 -1.96
C GLY A 75 -11.66 -5.98 -1.78
N MET A 76 -10.92 -6.16 -2.87
CA MET A 76 -9.61 -6.83 -2.85
C MET A 76 -8.47 -5.81 -2.81
N ALA A 77 -7.44 -6.09 -2.01
CA ALA A 77 -6.19 -5.36 -2.04
C ALA A 77 -4.98 -6.31 -2.16
N HIS A 78 -4.07 -6.00 -3.08
CA HIS A 78 -2.80 -6.71 -3.28
C HIS A 78 -1.63 -5.71 -3.25
N ALA A 79 -0.98 -5.60 -2.10
CA ALA A 79 0.24 -4.82 -1.92
C ALA A 79 1.48 -5.67 -2.18
N GLY A 80 2.60 -5.02 -2.51
CA GLY A 80 3.86 -5.71 -2.76
C GLY A 80 3.83 -6.68 -3.93
N CYS A 81 2.98 -6.44 -4.94
CA CYS A 81 2.64 -7.45 -5.94
C CYS A 81 3.77 -7.87 -6.88
N GLN A 82 4.92 -7.18 -6.83
CA GLN A 82 6.14 -7.52 -7.57
C GLN A 82 7.31 -7.93 -6.65
N GLY A 83 6.99 -8.50 -5.48
CA GLY A 83 8.00 -9.15 -4.62
C GLY A 83 8.45 -8.34 -3.42
N MET A 84 7.82 -7.18 -3.14
CA MET A 84 8.01 -6.45 -1.88
C MET A 84 7.24 -7.16 -0.77
N SER A 85 7.90 -8.08 -0.07
CA SER A 85 7.30 -8.87 1.02
C SER A 85 7.10 -8.09 2.32
N ASP A 86 7.78 -6.96 2.49
CA ASP A 86 7.68 -6.03 3.61
C ASP A 86 6.59 -4.96 3.41
N ALA A 87 5.83 -5.03 2.31
CA ALA A 87 4.72 -4.13 2.06
C ALA A 87 3.61 -4.28 3.12
N PHE A 88 2.84 -3.21 3.33
CA PHE A 88 1.70 -3.22 4.23
C PHE A 88 0.43 -2.67 3.58
N ILE A 89 -0.70 -3.00 4.19
CA ILE A 89 -2.02 -2.49 3.81
C ILE A 89 -2.68 -1.88 5.05
N ALA A 90 -2.97 -0.58 5.03
CA ALA A 90 -3.65 0.11 6.12
C ALA A 90 -5.07 0.54 5.70
N ALA A 91 -6.03 0.47 6.61
CA ALA A 91 -7.38 0.96 6.39
C ALA A 91 -8.01 1.52 7.68
N VAL A 92 -8.92 2.48 7.56
CA VAL A 92 -9.74 2.95 8.70
C VAL A 92 -10.64 1.82 9.20
N TYR A 93 -11.06 0.93 8.31
CA TYR A 93 -11.77 -0.29 8.66
C TYR A 93 -11.45 -1.40 7.65
N MET A 94 -10.98 -2.54 8.15
CA MET A 94 -10.56 -3.67 7.32
C MET A 94 -11.59 -4.81 7.38
N ALA A 95 -12.31 -5.01 6.28
CA ALA A 95 -13.16 -6.19 6.04
C ALA A 95 -13.09 -6.63 4.56
N PRO A 96 -11.89 -6.81 3.98
CA PRO A 96 -11.75 -7.15 2.57
C PRO A 96 -12.21 -8.58 2.29
N VAL A 97 -12.84 -8.79 1.14
CA VAL A 97 -13.09 -10.14 0.60
C VAL A 97 -11.78 -10.92 0.48
N GLN A 98 -10.70 -10.23 0.08
CA GLN A 98 -9.37 -10.82 -0.05
C GLN A 98 -8.30 -9.77 0.19
N LEU A 99 -7.27 -10.15 0.94
CA LEU A 99 -6.07 -9.34 1.15
C LEU A 99 -4.84 -10.16 0.74
N ARG A 100 -3.93 -9.54 -0.02
CA ARG A 100 -2.66 -10.15 -0.43
C ARG A 100 -1.52 -9.17 -0.19
N ILE A 101 -0.41 -9.69 0.35
CA ILE A 101 0.83 -8.95 0.53
C ILE A 101 1.96 -9.83 0.01
N GLY A 102 2.65 -9.37 -1.03
CA GLY A 102 3.57 -10.23 -1.79
C GLY A 102 2.83 -11.45 -2.34
N ASP A 103 3.28 -12.64 -1.95
CA ASP A 103 2.66 -13.91 -2.34
C ASP A 103 1.72 -14.50 -1.28
N ILE A 104 1.62 -13.88 -0.12
CA ILE A 104 0.77 -14.35 0.97
C ILE A 104 -0.63 -13.80 0.79
N ILE A 105 -1.62 -14.69 0.81
CA ILE A 105 -3.04 -14.38 0.64
C ILE A 105 -3.82 -14.78 1.88
N THR A 106 -4.75 -13.92 2.29
CA THR A 106 -5.73 -14.23 3.33
C THR A 106 -7.13 -13.78 2.92
N ARG A 107 -8.14 -14.42 3.50
CA ARG A 107 -9.54 -14.05 3.38
C ARG A 107 -10.05 -13.73 4.77
N PHE A 108 -10.74 -12.60 4.89
CA PHE A 108 -11.37 -12.24 6.15
C PHE A 108 -12.70 -13.01 6.24
N PRO A 109 -13.10 -13.45 7.44
CA PRO A 109 -14.40 -14.09 7.62
C PRO A 109 -15.53 -13.12 7.22
N ASP A 110 -16.64 -13.66 6.70
CA ASP A 110 -17.82 -12.88 6.28
C ASP A 110 -18.55 -12.17 7.44
N GLU A 111 -18.04 -12.29 8.66
CA GLU A 111 -18.61 -11.68 9.83
C GLU A 111 -18.34 -10.17 9.82
N ASN A 112 -19.41 -9.38 9.82
CA ASN A 112 -19.34 -7.97 10.22
C ASN A 112 -18.72 -7.94 11.62
N LYS A 113 -17.46 -7.50 11.76
CA LYS A 113 -16.83 -7.25 13.07
C LYS A 113 -17.81 -6.38 13.88
N ARG A 114 -18.58 -7.01 14.78
CA ARG A 114 -19.51 -6.31 15.67
C ARG A 114 -18.64 -5.65 16.73
N GLY A 115 -18.32 -4.38 16.54
CA GLY A 115 -17.39 -3.66 17.40
C GLY A 115 -17.02 -2.29 16.87
N ILE A 116 -16.12 -1.61 17.60
CA ILE A 116 -15.60 -0.29 17.21
C ILE A 116 -14.78 -0.46 15.93
N LYS A 117 -15.09 0.34 14.91
CA LYS A 117 -14.28 0.45 13.70
C LYS A 117 -13.02 1.25 14.04
N SER A 118 -11.97 0.56 14.47
CA SER A 118 -10.65 1.15 14.67
C SER A 118 -9.82 1.01 13.39
N PRO A 119 -8.99 2.01 13.05
CA PRO A 119 -8.01 1.85 12.00
C PRO A 119 -7.06 0.68 12.31
N GLU A 120 -6.75 -0.10 11.28
CA GLU A 120 -5.93 -1.30 11.35
C GLU A 120 -4.90 -1.28 10.21
N TYR A 121 -3.79 -1.98 10.40
CA TYR A 121 -2.86 -2.28 9.31
C TYR A 121 -2.48 -3.76 9.31
N ALA A 122 -2.31 -4.28 8.11
CA ALA A 122 -1.92 -5.65 7.83
C ALA A 122 -0.51 -5.69 7.24
N PHE A 123 0.30 -6.64 7.68
CA PHE A 123 1.67 -6.87 7.21
C PHE A 123 2.00 -8.36 7.26
N VAL A 124 3.08 -8.75 6.59
CA VAL A 124 3.57 -10.14 6.61
C VAL A 124 4.68 -10.30 7.63
N GLN A 125 4.57 -11.33 8.46
CA GLN A 125 5.62 -11.81 9.35
C GLN A 125 5.59 -13.33 9.35
N GLU A 126 6.76 -13.97 9.24
CA GLU A 126 6.89 -15.44 9.26
C GLU A 126 5.98 -16.17 8.24
N GLY A 127 5.75 -15.54 7.07
CA GLY A 127 4.91 -16.11 6.01
C GLY A 127 3.40 -16.05 6.27
N GLN A 128 2.98 -15.32 7.30
CA GLN A 128 1.57 -15.11 7.65
C GLN A 128 1.22 -13.63 7.68
N ILE A 129 -0.05 -13.31 7.41
CA ILE A 129 -0.54 -11.93 7.52
C ILE A 129 -1.04 -11.70 8.94
N PHE A 130 -0.49 -10.68 9.60
CA PHE A 130 -0.93 -10.17 10.88
C PHE A 130 -1.71 -8.87 10.67
N VAL A 131 -2.71 -8.63 11.51
CA VAL A 131 -3.49 -7.37 11.53
C VAL A 131 -3.38 -6.78 12.92
N MET A 132 -2.96 -5.52 13.01
CA MET A 132 -2.83 -4.79 14.27
C MET A 132 -3.60 -3.48 14.22
N ALA A 133 -4.08 -3.03 15.38
CA ALA A 133 -4.68 -1.72 15.52
C ALA A 133 -3.62 -0.64 15.26
N LEU A 134 -4.02 0.43 14.56
CA LEU A 134 -3.22 1.63 14.43
C LEU A 134 -3.41 2.46 15.71
N SER A 135 -2.47 2.33 16.66
CA SER A 135 -2.47 3.01 17.96
C SER A 135 -1.77 4.37 17.93
#